data_AF-A0A432QHZ3-F1
#
_entry.id   AF-A0A432QHZ3-F1
#
_cell.length_a   1.000
_cell.length_b   1.000
_cell.length_c   1.000
_cell.angle_alpha   90.00
_cell.angle_beta   90.00
_cell.angle_gamma   90.00
#
_symmetry.space_group_name_H-M   'P 1'
#
loop_
_entity.id
_entity.type
_entity.pdbx_description
1 polymer ?
#
loop_
_entity_poly.entity_id
_entity_poly.type
_entity_poly.pdbx_seq_one_letter_code
_entity_poly.pdbx_strand_id
1 'polypeptide(L)'
;MTSLDQRDEIKNRIREAADIVQVIGECVELKKAGTRFSGLCPFHAEKTPSFSVNPQGQFFHCFGCGESGDVFSFMMKYQATIIPVVEE
;
A
#
# COMPACT_ATOMS: atom_id res chain seq x y z
N MET A 1 -9.25 -5.88 29.25
CA MET A 1 -8.64 -6.00 27.90
C MET A 1 -9.41 -7.09 27.18
N THR A 2 -10.11 -6.74 26.11
CA THR A 2 -10.97 -7.65 25.35
C THR A 2 -10.16 -8.33 24.24
N SER A 3 -10.69 -9.39 23.63
CA SER A 3 -10.06 -10.09 22.50
C SER A 3 -10.02 -9.25 21.20
N LEU A 4 -10.78 -8.15 21.14
CA LEU A 4 -10.73 -7.18 20.04
C LEU A 4 -9.50 -6.29 20.17
N ASP A 5 -9.23 -5.77 21.38
CA ASP A 5 -8.08 -4.90 21.66
C ASP A 5 -6.74 -5.58 21.31
N GLN A 6 -6.61 -6.88 21.61
CA GLN A 6 -5.41 -7.65 21.26
C GLN A 6 -5.18 -7.80 19.76
N ARG A 7 -6.25 -7.94 18.96
CA ARG A 7 -6.13 -8.07 17.50
C ARG A 7 -5.66 -6.78 16.86
N ASP A 8 -6.21 -5.64 17.32
CA ASP A 8 -5.80 -4.33 16.82
C ASP A 8 -4.35 -4.02 17.20
N GLU A 9 -3.92 -4.39 18.40
CA GLU A 9 -2.53 -4.25 18.81
C GLU A 9 -1.59 -5.09 17.94
N ILE A 10 -1.92 -6.35 17.68
CA ILE A 10 -1.13 -7.22 16.78
C ILE A 10 -1.08 -6.63 15.37
N LYS A 11 -2.23 -6.19 14.84
CA LYS A 11 -2.30 -5.57 13.51
C LYS A 11 -1.41 -4.33 13.44
N ASN A 12 -1.42 -3.50 14.48
CA ASN A 12 -0.60 -2.30 14.53
C ASN A 12 0.89 -2.61 14.54
N ARG A 13 1.30 -3.58 15.37
CA ARG A 13 2.70 -4.04 15.42
C ARG A 13 3.18 -4.60 14.09
N ILE A 14 2.34 -5.34 13.37
CA ILE A 14 2.69 -5.85 12.04
C ILE A 14 2.83 -4.69 11.05
N ARG A 15 1.91 -3.72 11.06
CA ARG A 15 1.97 -2.54 10.19
C ARG A 15 3.26 -1.75 10.41
N GLU A 16 3.64 -1.54 11.66
CA GLU A 16 4.84 -0.78 12.03
C GLU A 16 6.14 -1.51 11.65
N ALA A 17 6.14 -2.84 11.69
CA ALA A 17 7.29 -3.66 11.33
C ALA A 17 7.45 -3.84 9.81
N ALA A 18 6.38 -3.68 9.04
CA ALA A 18 6.41 -3.81 7.58
C ALA A 18 6.96 -2.54 6.94
N ASP A 19 8.05 -2.64 6.19
CA ASP A 19 8.50 -1.52 5.36
C ASP A 19 7.61 -1.42 4.12
N ILE A 20 6.71 -0.42 4.11
CA ILE A 20 5.79 -0.19 3.00
C ILE A 20 6.51 0.01 1.65
N VAL A 21 7.71 0.59 1.63
CA VAL A 21 8.46 0.81 0.38
C VAL A 21 8.94 -0.52 -0.16
N GLN A 22 9.44 -1.41 0.69
CA GLN A 22 9.86 -2.74 0.29
C GLN A 22 8.66 -3.54 -0.25
N VAL A 23 7.56 -3.60 0.50
CA VAL A 23 6.38 -4.40 0.12
C VAL A 23 5.79 -3.92 -1.21
N ILE A 24 5.61 -2.60 -1.37
CA ILE A 24 5.08 -2.05 -2.63
C ILE A 24 6.10 -2.22 -3.76
N GLY A 25 7.40 -2.08 -3.47
CA GLY A 25 8.48 -2.19 -4.44
C GLY A 25 8.60 -3.58 -5.08
N GLU A 26 8.10 -4.63 -4.42
CA GLU A 26 7.98 -5.98 -5.00
C GLU A 26 6.89 -6.06 -6.08
N CYS A 27 5.93 -5.13 -6.08
CA CYS A 27 4.75 -5.12 -6.94
C CYS A 27 4.78 -4.01 -8.01
N VAL A 28 5.44 -2.90 -7.71
CA VAL A 28 5.46 -1.67 -8.52
C VAL A 28 6.89 -1.14 -8.61
N GLU A 29 7.33 -0.76 -9.81
CA GLU A 29 8.62 -0.09 -9.96
C GLU A 29 8.56 1.30 -9.31
N LEU A 30 9.32 1.47 -8.22
CA LEU A 30 9.41 2.71 -7.47
C LEU A 30 10.76 3.40 -7.69
N LYS A 31 10.72 4.71 -7.91
CA LYS A 31 11.89 5.58 -8.02
C LYS A 31 11.90 6.58 -6.87
N LYS A 32 13.08 6.82 -6.29
CA LYS A 32 13.23 7.78 -5.20
C LYS A 32 12.98 9.21 -5.71
N ALA A 33 12.13 9.95 -5.02
CA ALA A 33 11.75 11.32 -5.30
C ALA A 33 11.81 12.15 -4.00
N GLY A 34 12.98 12.72 -3.71
CA GLY A 34 13.24 13.39 -2.43
C GLY A 34 13.21 12.40 -1.27
N THR A 35 12.31 12.64 -0.30
CA THR A 35 12.08 11.77 0.86
C THR A 35 11.04 10.68 0.62
N ARG A 36 10.37 10.69 -0.54
CA ARG A 36 9.35 9.73 -0.93
C ARG A 36 9.83 8.85 -2.07
N PHE A 37 9.01 7.88 -2.43
CA PHE A 37 9.14 7.09 -3.64
C PHE A 37 7.94 7.34 -4.55
N SER A 38 8.12 7.17 -5.85
CA SER A 38 7.05 7.36 -6.83
C SER A 38 7.13 6.35 -7.97
N GLY A 39 5.98 5.99 -8.52
CA GLY A 39 5.82 5.03 -9.61
C GLY A 39 4.48 5.22 -10.33
N LEU A 40 4.21 4.36 -11.31
CA LEU A 40 2.89 4.27 -11.92
C LEU A 40 1.92 3.57 -10.95
N CYS A 41 0.70 4.08 -10.87
CA CYS A 41 -0.32 3.52 -10.01
C CYS A 41 -0.77 2.14 -10.53
N PRO A 42 -0.76 1.10 -9.68
CA PRO A 42 -1.26 -0.21 -10.09
C PRO A 42 -2.80 -0.30 -10.10
N PHE A 43 -3.50 0.73 -9.61
CA PHE A 43 -4.96 0.71 -9.44
C PHE A 43 -5.72 1.44 -10.53
N HIS A 44 -5.04 2.14 -11.44
CA HIS A 44 -5.67 2.73 -12.63
C HIS A 44 -4.65 2.87 -13.75
N ALA A 45 -5.11 2.86 -14.99
CA ALA A 45 -4.25 3.01 -16.15
C ALA A 45 -3.80 4.48 -16.32
N GLU A 46 -2.50 4.73 -16.23
CA GLU A 46 -1.90 6.05 -16.43
C GLU A 46 -0.56 5.96 -17.17
N LYS A 47 -0.10 7.10 -17.71
CA LYS A 47 1.20 7.22 -18.40
C LYS A 47 2.24 8.01 -17.61
N THR A 48 1.79 8.79 -16.64
CA THR A 48 2.62 9.66 -15.80
C THR A 48 2.58 9.15 -14.38
N PRO A 49 3.71 9.00 -13.67
CA PRO A 49 3.72 8.56 -12.28
C PRO A 49 2.88 9.48 -11.39
N SER A 50 1.80 8.97 -10.80
CA SER A 50 1.03 9.69 -9.77
C SER A 50 0.99 8.94 -8.44
N PHE A 51 1.54 7.73 -8.38
CA PHE A 51 1.63 6.94 -7.16
C PHE A 51 2.82 7.39 -6.32
N SER A 52 2.60 7.68 -5.04
CA SER A 52 3.64 8.09 -4.09
C SER A 52 3.61 7.25 -2.82
N VAL A 53 4.78 6.85 -2.35
CA VAL A 53 4.96 6.09 -1.10
C VAL A 53 5.79 6.93 -0.13
N ASN A 54 5.27 7.10 1.09
CA ASN A 54 5.93 7.82 2.17
C ASN A 54 6.53 6.82 3.18
N PRO A 55 7.85 6.62 3.21
CA PRO A 55 8.49 5.69 4.14
C PRO A 55 8.36 6.11 5.61
N GLN A 56 8.41 7.41 5.88
CA GLN A 56 8.33 7.92 7.26
C GLN A 56 6.91 7.76 7.82
N GLY A 57 5.89 8.00 6.98
CA GLY A 57 4.49 7.89 7.36
C GLY A 57 3.89 6.49 7.21
N GLN A 58 4.63 5.55 6.59
CA GLN A 58 4.16 4.18 6.29
C GLN A 58 2.80 4.17 5.54
N PHE A 59 2.65 5.04 4.54
CA PHE A 59 1.44 5.13 3.71
C PHE A 59 1.76 5.38 2.23
N PHE A 60 0.82 5.03 1.36
CA PHE A 60 0.82 5.42 -0.04
C PHE A 60 -0.35 6.36 -0.37
N HIS A 61 -0.20 7.13 -1.43
CA HIS A 61 -1.25 7.93 -2.04
C HIS A 61 -1.03 8.02 -3.55
N CYS A 62 -2.10 7.83 -4.32
CA CYS A 62 -2.13 8.10 -5.74
C CYS A 62 -2.84 9.43 -6.01
N PHE A 63 -2.11 10.40 -6.53
CA PHE A 63 -2.66 11.71 -6.87
C PHE A 63 -3.56 11.70 -8.12
N GLY A 64 -3.52 10.63 -8.92
CA GLY A 64 -4.35 10.47 -10.13
C GLY A 64 -5.76 9.94 -9.82
N CYS A 65 -5.88 8.90 -8.99
CA CYS A 65 -7.16 8.26 -8.67
C CYS A 65 -7.62 8.40 -7.21
N GLY A 66 -6.80 8.98 -6.33
CA GLY A 66 -7.13 9.22 -4.91
C GLY A 66 -6.91 8.01 -3.99
N GLU A 67 -6.54 6.86 -4.54
CA GLU A 67 -6.28 5.65 -3.75
C GLU A 67 -5.18 5.89 -2.72
N SER A 68 -5.46 5.50 -1.47
CA SER A 68 -4.60 5.81 -0.33
C SER A 68 -4.70 4.71 0.72
N GLY A 69 -3.65 4.53 1.50
CA GLY A 69 -3.72 3.65 2.67
C GLY A 69 -2.38 3.19 3.18
N ASP A 70 -2.43 2.22 4.09
CA ASP A 70 -1.26 1.53 4.62
C ASP A 70 -0.90 0.29 3.76
N VAL A 71 0.08 -0.47 4.23
CA VAL A 71 0.53 -1.72 3.60
C VAL A 71 -0.59 -2.74 3.44
N PHE A 72 -1.54 -2.81 4.38
CA PHE A 72 -2.66 -3.75 4.29
C PHE A 72 -3.67 -3.29 3.24
N SER A 73 -4.02 -2.01 3.22
CA SER A 73 -4.89 -1.44 2.18
C SER A 73 -4.32 -1.68 0.79
N PHE A 74 -3.01 -1.50 0.62
CA PHE A 74 -2.33 -1.79 -0.64
C PHE A 74 -2.48 -3.26 -1.03
N MET A 75 -2.09 -4.19 -0.15
CA MET A 75 -2.08 -5.63 -0.46
C MET A 75 -3.48 -6.18 -0.71
N MET A 76 -4.48 -5.77 0.08
CA MET A 76 -5.87 -6.18 -0.14
C MET A 76 -6.36 -5.76 -1.52
N LYS A 77 -6.10 -4.51 -1.91
CA LYS A 77 -6.54 -3.99 -3.20
C LYS A 77 -5.75 -4.57 -4.37
N TYR A 78 -4.43 -4.68 -4.22
CA TYR A 78 -3.55 -5.23 -5.26
C TYR A 78 -3.85 -6.70 -5.53
N GLN A 79 -4.09 -7.51 -4.50
CA GLN A 79 -4.51 -8.90 -4.66
C GLN A 79 -5.89 -9.02 -5.30
N ALA A 80 -6.85 -8.18 -4.94
CA ALA A 80 -8.17 -8.17 -5.57
C ALA A 80 -8.10 -7.83 -7.07
N THR A 81 -7.11 -7.04 -7.50
CA THR A 81 -6.87 -6.75 -8.92
C THR A 81 -6.26 -7.94 -9.68
N ILE A 82 -5.48 -8.80 -9.00
CA ILE A 82 -4.74 -9.91 -9.62
C ILE A 82 -5.52 -11.23 -9.60
N ILE A 83 -6.21 -11.50 -8.50
CA ILE A 83 -6.94 -12.76 -8.28
C ILE A 83 -8.40 -12.53 -8.67
N PRO A 84 -8.97 -13.30 -9.62
CA PRO A 84 -10.42 -13.31 -9.77
C PRO A 84 -10.99 -13.83 -8.46
N VAL A 85 -11.67 -12.96 -7.71
CA VAL A 85 -12.48 -13.38 -6.57
C VAL A 85 -13.48 -14.40 -7.12
N VAL A 86 -13.24 -15.68 -6.83
CA VAL A 86 -14.27 -16.70 -6.86
C VAL A 86 -15.24 -16.31 -5.75
N GLU A 87 -16.28 -15.58 -6.14
CA GLU A 87 -17.45 -15.38 -5.29
C GLU A 87 -18.13 -16.75 -5.18
N GLU A 88 -18.17 -17.32 -3.96
CA GLU A 88 -19.08 -18.42 -3.61
C GLU A 88 -20.50 -17.90 -3.43
#